data_AF-A0A1S8LJS6-F1
#
_entry.id   AF-A0A1S8LJS6-F1
#
_cell.length_a   1.000
_cell.length_b   1.000
_cell.length_c   1.000
_cell.angle_alpha   90.00
_cell.angle_beta   90.00
_cell.angle_gamma   90.00
#
_symmetry.space_group_name_H-M   'P 1'
#
loop_
_entity.id
_entity.type
_entity.pdbx_description
1 polymer ?
#
loop_
_entity_poly.entity_id
_entity_poly.type
_entity_poly.pdbx_seq_one_letter_code
_entity_poly.pdbx_strand_id
1 'polypeptide(L)'
;MITVVGVRFKKAGKIYYFSPDDLNVNKGDDVIVETARGIEYGNCVIGLKNVGEESIVSPLKSVIRVATEEDKKKYLENKSKEKEAFNICLNKIKKHELVMKLIDVEYTFDNNKIIFYFTAEGRVDFRELVKDLASVFRTRIELRQIGVRDEAKMIGGFGVCGRPMCCSLYLGDFAPVSIKMAKEQNLSLNPSKISGVCGRLMCCLNYEQESYEDIRKRMPKVGSIVSTKEYGKAEIVDNNIIKESVKVKYTAKDGETISEAEVHIKDVKLISGSYEGNVDESQIKLELEDVDAKEVKELFKPD
;
A
#
# COMPACT_ATOMS: atom_id res chain seq x y z
N MET A 1 14.00 0.69 26.24
CA MET A 1 13.23 -0.49 25.79
C MET A 1 11.86 -0.40 26.43
N ILE A 2 10.79 -0.56 25.64
CA ILE A 2 9.41 -0.42 26.11
C ILE A 2 8.67 -1.74 25.86
N THR A 3 7.90 -2.19 26.86
CA THR A 3 6.96 -3.30 26.73
C THR A 3 5.74 -2.82 25.95
N VAL A 4 5.42 -3.47 24.83
CA VAL A 4 4.23 -3.16 24.02
C VAL A 4 3.43 -4.40 23.71
N VAL A 5 2.16 -4.20 23.36
CA VAL A 5 1.30 -5.21 22.73
C VAL A 5 0.82 -4.71 21.37
N GLY A 6 0.73 -5.61 20.40
CA GLY A 6 0.30 -5.31 19.03
C GLY A 6 -1.16 -5.67 18.82
N VAL A 7 -2.02 -4.65 18.75
CA VAL A 7 -3.48 -4.77 18.62
C VAL A 7 -3.92 -4.48 17.18
N ARG A 8 -4.92 -5.22 16.69
CA ARG A 8 -5.49 -5.09 15.35
C ARG A 8 -7.03 -5.00 15.41
N PHE A 9 -7.59 -3.99 14.76
CA PHE A 9 -9.05 -3.70 14.77
C PHE A 9 -9.84 -4.34 13.63
N LYS A 10 -9.24 -4.47 12.43
CA LYS A 10 -9.83 -5.14 11.25
C LYS A 10 -8.95 -6.32 10.84
N LYS A 11 -9.54 -7.41 10.33
CA LYS A 11 -8.81 -8.66 9.97
C LYS A 11 -7.52 -8.42 9.18
N ALA A 12 -7.55 -7.51 8.21
CA ALA A 12 -6.40 -7.08 7.40
C ALA A 12 -6.02 -5.60 7.61
N GLY A 13 -6.14 -5.10 8.84
CA GLY A 13 -5.63 -3.79 9.24
C GLY A 13 -4.18 -3.83 9.72
N LYS A 14 -3.57 -2.64 9.86
CA LYS A 14 -2.29 -2.47 10.56
C LYS A 14 -2.38 -3.02 11.98
N ILE A 15 -1.23 -3.46 12.48
CA ILE A 15 -1.03 -3.70 13.91
C ILE A 15 -0.55 -2.38 14.51
N TYR A 16 -1.25 -1.89 15.53
CA TYR A 16 -0.86 -0.72 16.30
C TYR A 16 -0.29 -1.17 17.64
N TYR A 17 0.77 -0.51 18.09
CA TYR A 17 1.37 -0.80 19.39
C TYR A 17 0.72 0.04 20.49
N PHE A 18 0.40 -0.61 21.60
CA PHE A 18 -0.17 -0.02 22.81
C PHE A 18 0.70 -0.39 24.02
N SER A 19 0.70 0.46 25.04
CA SER A 19 1.23 0.11 26.36
C SER A 19 0.27 -0.88 27.03
N PRO A 20 0.74 -2.05 27.51
CA PRO A 20 -0.05 -2.94 28.34
C PRO A 20 -0.21 -2.41 29.78
N ASP A 21 0.59 -1.42 30.18
CA ASP A 21 0.77 -1.00 31.57
C ASP A 21 1.05 -2.25 32.47
N ASP A 22 0.22 -2.51 33.49
CA ASP A 22 0.35 -3.70 34.36
C ASP A 22 -0.46 -4.93 33.87
N LEU A 23 -1.08 -4.87 32.68
CA LEU A 23 -1.97 -5.94 32.18
C LEU A 23 -1.20 -7.07 31.49
N ASN A 24 -1.41 -8.31 31.96
CA ASN A 24 -0.90 -9.50 31.30
C ASN A 24 -1.79 -9.91 30.10
N VAL A 25 -1.55 -9.30 28.94
CA VAL A 25 -2.28 -9.57 27.68
C VAL A 25 -1.54 -10.61 26.84
N ASN A 26 -2.22 -11.71 26.53
CA ASN A 26 -1.68 -12.78 25.68
C ASN A 26 -2.02 -12.55 24.21
N LYS A 27 -1.27 -13.25 23.33
CA LYS A 27 -1.60 -13.30 21.90
C LYS A 27 -2.89 -14.10 21.70
N GLY A 28 -3.86 -13.49 21.00
CA GLY A 28 -5.19 -14.03 20.75
C GLY A 28 -6.28 -13.39 21.60
N ASP A 29 -5.91 -12.74 22.71
CA ASP A 29 -6.86 -12.07 23.60
C ASP A 29 -7.53 -10.88 22.89
N ASP A 30 -8.84 -10.71 23.13
CA ASP A 30 -9.54 -9.50 22.75
C ASP A 30 -9.34 -8.43 23.84
N VAL A 31 -9.14 -7.19 23.43
CA VAL A 31 -8.77 -6.07 24.31
C VAL A 31 -9.55 -4.80 23.99
N ILE A 32 -9.79 -4.02 25.03
CA ILE A 32 -10.36 -2.67 24.96
C ILE A 32 -9.21 -1.68 25.10
N VAL A 33 -9.06 -0.77 24.14
CA VAL A 33 -7.95 0.19 24.07
C VAL A 33 -8.45 1.62 23.86
N GLU A 34 -7.71 2.60 24.37
CA GLU A 34 -8.00 4.01 24.08
C GLU A 34 -7.30 4.43 22.78
N THR A 35 -8.04 5.00 21.82
CA THR A 35 -7.47 5.56 20.59
C THR A 35 -7.76 7.05 20.48
N ALA A 36 -7.14 7.73 19.52
CA ALA A 36 -7.49 9.12 19.19
C ALA A 36 -8.96 9.31 18.73
N ARG A 37 -9.68 8.22 18.42
CA ARG A 37 -11.09 8.25 18.00
C ARG A 37 -12.07 8.03 19.16
N GLY A 38 -11.59 7.52 20.29
CA GLY A 38 -12.37 7.03 21.42
C GLY A 38 -11.95 5.62 21.82
N ILE A 39 -12.80 4.96 22.62
CA ILE A 39 -12.59 3.57 23.02
C ILE A 39 -12.88 2.64 21.83
N GLU A 40 -11.97 1.72 21.54
CA GLU A 40 -12.12 0.71 20.47
C GLU A 40 -11.89 -0.72 20.99
N TYR A 41 -12.55 -1.68 20.36
CA TYR A 41 -12.38 -3.12 20.59
C TYR A 41 -11.43 -3.67 19.53
N GLY A 42 -10.36 -4.34 19.95
CA GLY A 42 -9.35 -4.91 19.05
C GLY A 42 -8.86 -6.28 19.51
N ASN A 43 -8.21 -7.02 18.61
CA ASN A 43 -7.62 -8.32 18.92
C ASN A 43 -6.09 -8.21 19.05
N CYS A 44 -5.53 -8.85 20.08
CA CYS A 44 -4.10 -8.90 20.35
C CYS A 44 -3.40 -9.89 19.41
N VAL A 45 -2.74 -9.39 18.35
CA VAL A 45 -2.01 -10.22 17.37
C VAL A 45 -0.57 -10.48 17.80
N ILE A 46 -0.01 -9.59 18.63
CA ILE A 46 1.32 -9.70 19.24
C ILE A 46 1.15 -9.44 20.74
N GLY A 47 1.36 -10.47 21.57
CA GLY A 47 1.38 -10.31 23.03
C GLY A 47 2.59 -9.50 23.52
N LEU A 48 2.82 -9.48 24.83
CA LEU A 48 3.90 -8.72 25.47
C LEU A 48 5.25 -8.88 24.73
N LYS A 49 5.75 -7.79 24.16
CA LYS A 49 7.03 -7.74 23.45
C LYS A 49 7.81 -6.50 23.84
N ASN A 50 9.08 -6.66 24.17
CA ASN A 50 10.00 -5.54 24.34
C ASN A 50 10.50 -5.06 22.98
N VAL A 51 10.41 -3.76 22.73
CA VAL A 51 10.89 -3.11 21.50
C VAL A 51 11.76 -1.90 21.83
N GLY A 52 12.59 -1.49 20.86
CA GLY A 52 13.36 -0.24 20.93
C GLY A 52 12.45 0.97 20.70
N GLU A 53 12.70 2.07 21.40
CA GLU A 53 11.92 3.32 21.29
C GLU A 53 11.86 3.86 19.86
N GLU A 54 12.95 3.68 19.12
CA GLU A 54 13.12 4.04 17.70
C GLU A 54 12.17 3.31 16.74
N SER A 55 11.51 2.23 17.20
CA SER A 55 10.48 1.50 16.43
C SER A 55 9.04 1.85 16.81
N ILE A 56 8.85 2.83 17.70
CA ILE A 56 7.55 3.22 18.25
C ILE A 56 7.16 4.64 17.80
N VAL A 57 5.91 4.81 17.35
CA VAL A 57 5.31 6.14 17.18
C VAL A 57 4.77 6.61 18.53
N SER A 58 5.53 7.48 19.21
CA SER A 58 5.12 8.10 20.47
C SER A 58 4.11 9.24 20.26
N PRO A 59 3.18 9.49 21.21
CA PRO A 59 2.98 8.75 22.46
C PRO A 59 2.19 7.45 22.25
N LEU A 60 2.61 6.38 22.94
CA LEU A 60 1.80 5.16 23.06
C LEU A 60 0.52 5.45 23.84
N LYS A 61 -0.60 4.92 23.36
CA LYS A 61 -1.84 4.79 24.13
C LYS A 61 -1.84 3.50 24.93
N SER A 62 -2.61 3.45 26.02
CA SER A 62 -2.71 2.28 26.88
C SER A 62 -3.85 1.33 26.47
N VAL A 63 -3.66 0.05 26.83
CA VAL A 63 -4.74 -0.93 26.91
C VAL A 63 -5.54 -0.66 28.19
N ILE A 64 -6.86 -0.53 28.06
CA ILE A 64 -7.73 -0.27 29.21
C ILE A 64 -7.95 -1.58 30.00
N ARG A 65 -8.22 -2.68 29.29
CA ARG A 65 -8.41 -4.03 29.86
C ARG A 65 -8.53 -5.11 28.78
N VAL A 66 -8.40 -6.37 29.19
CA VAL A 66 -8.88 -7.53 28.42
C VAL A 66 -10.40 -7.48 28.33
N ALA A 67 -10.95 -7.80 27.16
CA ALA A 67 -12.38 -7.75 26.88
C ALA A 67 -13.14 -8.93 27.52
N THR A 68 -14.29 -8.64 28.13
CA THR A 68 -15.19 -9.65 28.71
C THR A 68 -16.16 -10.20 27.67
N GLU A 69 -16.92 -11.24 28.04
CA GLU A 69 -18.02 -11.75 27.21
C GLU A 69 -19.15 -10.71 27.01
N GLU A 70 -19.30 -9.75 27.92
CA GLU A 70 -20.22 -8.62 27.75
C GLU A 70 -19.70 -7.64 26.70
N ASP A 71 -18.39 -7.37 26.67
CA ASP A 71 -17.78 -6.54 25.64
C ASP A 71 -17.89 -7.18 24.24
N LYS A 72 -17.70 -8.50 24.16
CA LYS A 72 -17.90 -9.27 22.92
C LYS A 72 -19.34 -9.15 22.41
N LYS A 73 -20.33 -9.28 23.29
CA LYS A 73 -21.75 -9.06 22.94
C LYS A 73 -21.97 -7.63 22.45
N LYS A 74 -21.46 -6.62 23.17
CA LYS A 74 -21.57 -5.21 22.77
C LYS A 74 -20.93 -4.93 21.40
N TYR A 75 -19.77 -5.51 21.12
CA TYR A 75 -19.10 -5.41 19.83
C TYR A 75 -19.94 -6.04 18.70
N LEU A 76 -20.56 -7.20 18.94
CA LEU A 76 -21.46 -7.84 17.96
C LEU A 76 -22.76 -7.06 17.74
N GLU A 77 -23.35 -6.48 18.79
CA GLU A 77 -24.50 -5.57 18.66
C GLU A 77 -24.16 -4.32 17.85
N ASN A 78 -22.99 -3.71 18.11
CA ASN A 78 -22.50 -2.57 17.34
C ASN A 78 -22.32 -2.94 15.86
N LYS A 79 -21.76 -4.12 15.56
CA LYS A 79 -21.65 -4.66 14.19
C LYS A 79 -23.01 -4.95 13.51
N SER A 80 -24.11 -5.07 14.27
CA SER A 80 -25.46 -5.09 13.71
C SER A 80 -25.97 -3.68 13.43
N LYS A 81 -25.83 -2.76 14.40
CA LYS A 81 -26.23 -1.34 14.30
C LYS A 81 -25.52 -0.63 13.14
N GLU A 82 -24.25 -0.95 12.88
CA GLU A 82 -23.50 -0.45 11.70
C GLU A 82 -24.18 -0.79 10.38
N LYS A 83 -24.71 -2.01 10.21
CA LYS A 83 -25.41 -2.43 8.98
C LYS A 83 -26.74 -1.70 8.80
N GLU A 84 -27.47 -1.49 9.89
CA GLU A 84 -28.70 -0.70 9.88
C GLU A 84 -28.39 0.77 9.54
N ALA A 85 -27.38 1.34 10.19
CA ALA A 85 -26.93 2.71 9.96
C ALA A 85 -26.42 2.94 8.52
N PHE A 86 -25.72 1.98 7.94
CA PHE A 86 -25.31 1.99 6.54
C PHE A 86 -26.51 2.12 5.61
N ASN A 87 -27.52 1.27 5.77
CA ASN A 87 -28.73 1.28 4.92
C ASN A 87 -29.55 2.57 5.08
N ILE A 88 -29.70 3.06 6.32
CA ILE A 88 -30.36 4.34 6.60
C ILE A 88 -29.61 5.49 5.92
N CYS A 89 -28.28 5.55 6.06
CA CYS A 89 -27.47 6.59 5.45
C CYS A 89 -27.51 6.55 3.92
N LEU A 90 -27.43 5.36 3.32
CA LEU A 90 -27.58 5.17 1.88
C LEU A 90 -28.91 5.72 1.35
N ASN A 91 -30.02 5.48 2.07
CA ASN A 91 -31.33 6.03 1.71
C ASN A 91 -31.42 7.54 1.90
N LYS A 92 -30.78 8.10 2.93
CA LYS A 92 -30.70 9.55 3.14
C LYS A 92 -29.83 10.24 2.08
N ILE A 93 -28.69 9.68 1.71
CA ILE A 93 -27.82 10.17 0.62
C ILE A 93 -28.63 10.30 -0.69
N LYS A 94 -29.40 9.26 -1.04
CA LYS A 94 -30.31 9.29 -2.20
C LYS A 94 -31.39 10.38 -2.08
N LYS A 95 -32.01 10.53 -0.90
CA LYS A 95 -33.04 11.56 -0.66
C LYS A 95 -32.51 13.00 -0.79
N HIS A 96 -31.26 13.22 -0.39
CA HIS A 96 -30.59 14.54 -0.49
C HIS A 96 -29.82 14.72 -1.81
N GLU A 97 -29.94 13.78 -2.76
CA GLU A 97 -29.30 13.80 -4.09
C GLU A 97 -27.77 14.08 -4.06
N LEU A 98 -27.10 13.62 -2.99
CA LEU A 98 -25.68 13.91 -2.77
C LEU A 98 -24.80 13.03 -3.66
N VAL A 99 -23.90 13.68 -4.41
CA VAL A 99 -22.90 13.03 -5.28
C VAL A 99 -21.75 12.48 -4.42
N MET A 100 -22.02 11.39 -3.71
CA MET A 100 -21.08 10.70 -2.82
C MET A 100 -21.36 9.19 -2.76
N LYS A 101 -20.32 8.40 -2.55
CA LYS A 101 -20.40 6.94 -2.40
C LYS A 101 -20.08 6.55 -0.96
N LEU A 102 -21.06 5.98 -0.25
CA LEU A 102 -20.85 5.43 1.09
C LEU A 102 -20.05 4.11 1.00
N ILE A 103 -18.98 3.99 1.78
CA ILE A 103 -18.03 2.85 1.74
C ILE A 103 -18.16 1.96 2.97
N ASP A 104 -18.16 2.53 4.17
CA ASP A 104 -18.20 1.79 5.43
C ASP A 104 -18.86 2.63 6.54
N VAL A 105 -19.35 1.99 7.60
CA VAL A 105 -19.90 2.66 8.79
C VAL A 105 -19.38 1.96 10.05
N GLU A 106 -18.79 2.73 10.96
CA GLU A 106 -18.24 2.24 12.22
C GLU A 106 -18.91 2.93 13.42
N TYR A 107 -19.26 2.15 14.43
CA TYR A 107 -19.57 2.67 15.77
C TYR A 107 -18.32 2.62 16.64
N THR A 108 -18.06 3.68 17.41
CA THR A 108 -17.07 3.58 18.51
C THR A 108 -17.57 2.58 19.55
N PHE A 109 -16.67 1.89 20.27
CA PHE A 109 -17.06 0.82 21.19
C PHE A 109 -17.93 1.32 22.36
N ASP A 110 -17.80 2.59 22.72
CA ASP A 110 -18.62 3.28 23.71
C ASP A 110 -20.02 3.71 23.19
N ASN A 111 -20.28 3.65 21.88
CA ASN A 111 -21.46 4.19 21.18
C ASN A 111 -21.63 5.71 21.26
N ASN A 112 -20.57 6.45 21.61
CA ASN A 112 -20.59 7.92 21.66
C ASN A 112 -20.53 8.58 20.27
N LYS A 113 -19.99 7.87 19.25
CA LYS A 113 -19.81 8.39 17.89
C LYS A 113 -20.10 7.31 16.84
N ILE A 114 -20.68 7.74 15.71
CA ILE A 114 -20.80 6.95 14.49
C ILE A 114 -19.99 7.64 13.39
N ILE A 115 -19.11 6.89 12.73
CA ILE A 115 -18.24 7.36 11.66
C ILE A 115 -18.72 6.75 10.34
N PHE A 116 -19.08 7.58 9.37
CA PHE A 116 -19.46 7.16 8.02
C PHE A 116 -18.32 7.51 7.05
N TYR A 117 -17.77 6.50 6.40
CA TYR A 117 -16.71 6.65 5.41
C TYR A 117 -17.30 6.77 4.01
N PHE A 118 -16.87 7.77 3.24
CA PHE A 118 -17.37 7.99 1.89
C PHE A 118 -16.26 8.44 0.92
N THR A 119 -16.48 8.23 -0.37
CA THR A 119 -15.70 8.85 -1.45
C THR A 119 -16.56 9.79 -2.28
N ALA A 120 -15.92 10.82 -2.82
CA ALA A 120 -16.50 11.83 -3.71
C ALA A 120 -15.38 12.52 -4.49
N GLU A 121 -15.63 12.88 -5.74
CA GLU A 121 -14.66 13.55 -6.62
C GLU A 121 -14.41 15.03 -6.25
N GLY A 122 -15.34 15.63 -5.51
CA GLY A 122 -15.31 17.04 -5.12
C GLY A 122 -15.86 17.28 -3.72
N ARG A 123 -16.08 18.56 -3.39
CA ARG A 123 -16.70 18.96 -2.11
C ARG A 123 -18.20 18.65 -2.13
N VAL A 124 -18.68 17.97 -1.10
CA VAL A 124 -20.09 17.62 -0.91
C VAL A 124 -20.64 18.41 0.28
N ASP A 125 -21.75 19.13 0.10
CA ASP A 125 -22.43 19.80 1.21
C ASP A 125 -23.40 18.85 1.91
N PHE A 126 -22.90 18.17 2.93
CA PHE A 126 -23.63 17.17 3.69
C PHE A 126 -24.35 17.73 4.94
N ARG A 127 -24.52 19.05 5.08
CA ARG A 127 -25.07 19.67 6.31
C ARG A 127 -26.48 19.16 6.66
N GLU A 128 -27.37 19.03 5.68
CA GLU A 128 -28.72 18.51 5.91
C GLU A 128 -28.72 16.99 6.16
N LEU A 129 -27.83 16.23 5.50
CA LEU A 129 -27.62 14.80 5.80
C LEU A 129 -27.19 14.60 7.26
N VAL A 130 -26.25 15.39 7.78
CA VAL A 130 -25.79 15.30 9.18
C VAL A 130 -26.93 15.55 10.16
N LYS A 131 -27.78 16.56 9.93
CA LYS A 131 -28.98 16.81 10.77
C LYS A 131 -29.93 15.60 10.74
N ASP A 132 -30.19 15.07 9.55
CA ASP A 132 -31.08 13.92 9.37
C ASP A 132 -30.55 12.68 10.10
N LEU A 133 -29.25 12.36 9.98
CA LEU A 133 -28.62 11.23 10.66
C LEU A 133 -28.60 11.43 12.19
N ALA A 134 -28.26 12.65 12.66
CA ALA A 134 -28.27 12.97 14.09
C ALA A 134 -29.67 12.83 14.71
N SER A 135 -30.73 13.19 13.97
CA SER A 135 -32.12 13.02 14.42
C SER A 135 -32.53 11.55 14.60
N VAL A 136 -32.00 10.66 13.75
CA VAL A 136 -32.29 9.21 13.77
C VAL A 136 -31.52 8.49 14.88
N PHE A 137 -30.20 8.67 14.92
CA PHE A 137 -29.34 7.88 15.81
C PHE A 137 -29.19 8.47 17.22
N ARG A 138 -29.44 9.78 17.40
CA ARG A 138 -29.23 10.50 18.68
C ARG A 138 -27.79 10.38 19.22
N THR A 139 -26.83 10.12 18.34
CA THR A 139 -25.41 9.94 18.61
C THR A 139 -24.62 10.97 17.79
N ARG A 140 -23.39 11.30 18.19
CA ARG A 140 -22.52 12.19 17.42
C ARG A 140 -22.17 11.56 16.07
N ILE A 141 -22.51 12.25 14.98
CA ILE A 141 -22.21 11.83 13.62
C ILE A 141 -20.88 12.45 13.17
N GLU A 142 -20.00 11.65 12.59
CA GLU A 142 -18.78 12.09 11.90
C GLU A 142 -18.82 11.53 10.46
N LEU A 143 -18.77 12.42 9.47
CA LEU A 143 -18.64 12.03 8.06
C LEU A 143 -17.18 12.21 7.65
N ARG A 144 -16.55 11.15 7.12
CA ARG A 144 -15.14 11.13 6.76
C ARG A 144 -14.97 10.77 5.28
N GLN A 145 -14.48 11.74 4.51
CA GLN A 145 -14.01 11.49 3.16
C GLN A 145 -12.72 10.66 3.21
N ILE A 146 -12.60 9.67 2.33
CA ILE A 146 -11.38 8.88 2.10
C ILE A 146 -10.98 8.93 0.63
N GLY A 147 -9.70 8.70 0.35
CA GLY A 147 -9.20 8.63 -1.03
C GLY A 147 -9.49 7.28 -1.69
N VAL A 148 -9.34 7.23 -3.02
CA VAL A 148 -9.58 6.03 -3.85
C VAL A 148 -8.72 4.83 -3.45
N ARG A 149 -7.51 5.07 -2.90
CA ARG A 149 -6.64 4.01 -2.37
C ARG A 149 -7.20 3.37 -1.09
N ASP A 150 -7.73 4.17 -0.16
CA ASP A 150 -8.35 3.64 1.06
C ASP A 150 -9.71 2.98 0.74
N GLU A 151 -10.47 3.49 -0.23
CA GLU A 151 -11.66 2.80 -0.74
C GLU A 151 -11.32 1.40 -1.24
N ALA A 152 -10.37 1.27 -2.16
CA ALA A 152 -9.95 -0.03 -2.70
C ALA A 152 -9.43 -0.97 -1.59
N LYS A 153 -8.74 -0.43 -0.58
CA LYS A 153 -8.26 -1.19 0.58
C LYS A 153 -9.39 -1.65 1.52
N MET A 154 -10.46 -0.87 1.68
CA MET A 154 -11.63 -1.25 2.49
C MET A 154 -12.50 -2.29 1.77
N ILE A 155 -12.73 -2.12 0.47
CA ILE A 155 -13.51 -3.06 -0.35
C ILE A 155 -12.75 -4.38 -0.55
N GLY A 156 -11.43 -4.32 -0.72
CA GLY A 156 -10.61 -5.47 -1.08
C GLY A 156 -10.85 -5.94 -2.52
N GLY A 157 -10.30 -7.11 -2.86
CA GLY A 157 -10.37 -7.66 -4.22
C GLY A 157 -9.01 -8.19 -4.69
N PHE A 158 -8.87 -8.39 -6.00
CA PHE A 158 -7.68 -8.93 -6.64
C PHE A 158 -6.97 -7.86 -7.49
N GLY A 159 -5.65 -7.82 -7.42
CA GLY A 159 -4.83 -6.97 -8.29
C GLY A 159 -4.66 -7.57 -9.69
N VAL A 160 -4.07 -6.79 -10.61
CA VAL A 160 -3.77 -7.22 -12.00
C VAL A 160 -2.87 -8.46 -12.08
N CYS A 161 -2.15 -8.79 -11.01
CA CYS A 161 -1.36 -10.01 -10.86
C CYS A 161 -2.16 -11.25 -10.43
N GLY A 162 -3.50 -11.16 -10.33
CA GLY A 162 -4.39 -12.25 -9.91
C GLY A 162 -4.35 -12.61 -8.42
N ARG A 163 -3.53 -11.92 -7.61
CA ARG A 163 -3.44 -12.11 -6.15
C ARG A 163 -4.33 -11.10 -5.41
N PRO A 164 -4.79 -11.39 -4.18
CA PRO A 164 -5.53 -10.39 -3.40
C PRO A 164 -4.69 -9.14 -3.14
N MET A 165 -5.32 -7.97 -3.07
CA MET A 165 -4.62 -6.68 -3.13
C MET A 165 -3.60 -6.47 -1.99
N CYS A 166 -2.44 -5.90 -2.36
CA CYS A 166 -1.33 -5.64 -1.43
C CYS A 166 -1.73 -4.74 -0.24
N CYS A 167 -2.53 -3.71 -0.50
CA CYS A 167 -3.03 -2.76 0.48
C CYS A 167 -4.03 -3.35 1.49
N SER A 168 -4.84 -4.34 1.08
CA SER A 168 -5.87 -5.01 1.90
C SER A 168 -5.38 -6.31 2.54
N LEU A 169 -4.06 -6.52 2.61
CA LEU A 169 -3.46 -7.71 3.24
C LEU A 169 -2.37 -7.33 4.25
N TYR A 170 -1.31 -6.64 3.79
CA TYR A 170 -0.09 -6.47 4.59
C TYR A 170 0.55 -5.08 4.53
N LEU A 171 0.41 -4.32 3.43
CA LEU A 171 1.11 -3.01 3.32
C LEU A 171 0.63 -2.03 4.40
N GLY A 172 -0.68 -1.94 4.62
CA GLY A 172 -1.29 -1.10 5.66
C GLY A 172 -1.25 0.40 5.37
N ASP A 173 -0.06 0.97 5.14
CA ASP A 173 0.19 2.35 4.70
C ASP A 173 0.58 2.41 3.22
N PHE A 174 0.46 3.62 2.68
CA PHE A 174 0.86 3.94 1.31
C PHE A 174 2.09 4.84 1.32
N ALA A 175 3.20 4.34 0.79
CA ALA A 175 4.32 5.19 0.40
C ALA A 175 3.96 6.02 -0.86
N PRO A 176 4.60 7.20 -1.06
CA PRO A 176 4.54 7.89 -2.34
C PRO A 176 5.13 7.00 -3.45
N VAL A 177 4.57 7.08 -4.65
CA VAL A 177 5.02 6.31 -5.83
C VAL A 177 5.20 7.28 -6.99
N SER A 178 6.24 7.10 -7.80
CA SER A 178 6.56 7.99 -8.93
C SER A 178 6.74 7.23 -10.24
N ILE A 179 6.64 7.93 -11.38
CA ILE A 179 6.92 7.37 -12.72
C ILE A 179 8.34 6.79 -12.78
N LYS A 180 9.30 7.49 -12.15
CA LYS A 180 10.71 7.11 -12.18
C LYS A 180 10.92 5.65 -11.75
N MET A 181 10.18 5.21 -10.73
CA MET A 181 10.21 3.83 -10.24
C MET A 181 9.71 2.83 -11.30
N ALA A 182 8.62 3.15 -12.00
CA ALA A 182 8.12 2.31 -13.10
C ALA A 182 9.14 2.21 -14.24
N LYS A 183 9.81 3.31 -14.59
CA LYS A 183 10.87 3.32 -15.61
C LYS A 183 12.13 2.57 -15.15
N GLU A 184 12.54 2.72 -13.89
CA GLU A 184 13.68 1.97 -13.32
C GLU A 184 13.41 0.46 -13.28
N GLN A 185 12.14 0.07 -13.22
CA GLN A 185 11.66 -1.32 -13.28
C GLN A 185 11.36 -1.80 -14.71
N ASN A 186 11.78 -1.04 -15.74
CA ASN A 186 11.58 -1.33 -17.17
C ASN A 186 10.10 -1.58 -17.56
N LEU A 187 9.15 -0.92 -16.87
CA LEU A 187 7.74 -0.99 -17.22
C LEU A 187 7.37 0.11 -18.23
N SER A 188 6.54 -0.25 -19.21
CA SER A 188 5.94 0.71 -20.14
C SER A 188 5.10 1.75 -19.38
N LEU A 189 5.27 3.03 -19.71
CA LEU A 189 4.55 4.15 -19.07
C LEU A 189 3.06 4.25 -19.42
N ASN A 190 2.49 3.25 -20.11
CA ASN A 190 1.06 3.15 -20.37
C ASN A 190 0.27 3.06 -19.04
N PRO A 191 -0.72 3.94 -18.79
CA PRO A 191 -1.51 3.95 -17.55
C PRO A 191 -2.07 2.59 -17.13
N SER A 192 -2.56 1.77 -18.06
CA SER A 192 -3.11 0.44 -17.77
C SER A 192 -2.07 -0.59 -17.32
N LYS A 193 -0.77 -0.31 -17.50
CA LYS A 193 0.34 -1.19 -17.08
C LYS A 193 0.98 -0.78 -15.75
N ILE A 194 0.84 0.49 -15.34
CA ILE A 194 1.45 1.04 -14.11
C ILE A 194 0.43 1.39 -13.01
N SER A 195 -0.86 1.42 -13.34
CA SER A 195 -1.94 1.69 -12.38
C SER A 195 -2.46 0.43 -11.69
N GLY A 196 -2.71 0.54 -10.40
CA GLY A 196 -3.47 -0.45 -9.64
C GLY A 196 -4.99 -0.27 -9.82
N VAL A 197 -5.76 -1.20 -9.25
CA VAL A 197 -7.24 -1.22 -9.30
C VAL A 197 -7.89 0.05 -8.76
N CYS A 198 -7.19 0.80 -7.90
CA CYS A 198 -7.60 2.11 -7.37
C CYS A 198 -7.42 3.29 -8.33
N GLY A 199 -6.96 3.09 -9.58
CA GLY A 199 -6.72 4.18 -10.53
C GLY A 199 -5.50 5.07 -10.19
N ARG A 200 -4.60 4.58 -9.32
CA ARG A 200 -3.33 5.23 -8.96
C ARG A 200 -2.16 4.31 -9.28
N LEU A 201 -0.93 4.85 -9.33
CA LEU A 201 0.29 4.04 -9.43
C LEU A 201 0.33 2.91 -8.37
N MET A 202 0.78 1.71 -8.77
CA MET A 202 0.72 0.47 -7.97
C MET A 202 1.53 0.48 -6.67
N CYS A 203 1.04 -0.24 -5.61
CA CYS A 203 1.81 -0.43 -4.36
C CYS A 203 3.16 -1.14 -4.57
N CYS A 204 3.25 -2.00 -5.59
CA CYS A 204 4.44 -2.84 -5.83
C CYS A 204 5.66 -2.02 -6.26
N LEU A 205 5.46 -0.91 -7.00
CA LEU A 205 6.56 -0.09 -7.52
C LEU A 205 7.47 0.42 -6.39
N ASN A 206 6.91 0.99 -5.32
CA ASN A 206 7.71 1.38 -4.17
C ASN A 206 8.19 0.17 -3.35
N TYR A 207 7.39 -0.89 -3.24
CA TYR A 207 7.74 -2.07 -2.44
C TYR A 207 8.99 -2.81 -2.98
N GLU A 208 9.16 -2.86 -4.30
CA GLU A 208 10.26 -3.58 -4.94
C GLU A 208 11.49 -2.68 -5.21
N GLN A 209 11.32 -1.35 -5.16
CA GLN A 209 12.31 -0.36 -5.63
C GLN A 209 13.73 -0.55 -5.10
N GLU A 210 13.91 -0.77 -3.80
CA GLU A 210 15.24 -0.94 -3.17
C GLU A 210 16.03 -2.09 -3.81
N SER A 211 15.34 -3.20 -4.10
CA SER A 211 15.95 -4.35 -4.79
C SER A 211 16.35 -3.99 -6.22
N TYR A 212 15.52 -3.25 -6.95
CA TYR A 212 15.84 -2.80 -8.31
C TYR A 212 17.03 -1.83 -8.32
N GLU A 213 17.09 -0.86 -7.41
CA GLU A 213 18.22 0.07 -7.32
C GLU A 213 19.55 -0.66 -7.07
N ASP A 214 19.57 -1.64 -6.17
CA ASP A 214 20.78 -2.40 -5.84
C ASP A 214 21.21 -3.39 -6.93
N ILE A 215 20.29 -3.88 -7.76
CA ILE A 215 20.63 -4.63 -8.97
C ILE A 215 21.13 -3.67 -10.07
N ARG A 216 20.46 -2.54 -10.31
CA ARG A 216 20.84 -1.53 -11.33
C ARG A 216 22.22 -0.91 -11.07
N LYS A 217 22.63 -0.71 -9.81
CA LYS A 217 24.00 -0.27 -9.45
C LYS A 217 25.07 -1.28 -9.90
N ARG A 218 24.74 -2.56 -9.99
CA ARG A 218 25.64 -3.67 -10.40
C ARG A 218 25.48 -4.07 -11.87
N MET A 219 24.38 -3.73 -12.52
CA MET A 219 24.04 -4.19 -13.87
C MET A 219 24.67 -3.29 -14.93
N PRO A 220 25.52 -3.81 -15.85
CA PRO A 220 26.15 -2.98 -16.88
C PRO A 220 25.13 -2.62 -17.96
N LYS A 221 25.23 -1.42 -18.55
CA LYS A 221 24.29 -0.93 -19.58
C LYS A 221 24.39 -1.75 -20.87
N VAL A 222 23.26 -1.85 -21.58
CA VAL A 222 23.22 -2.35 -22.96
C VAL A 222 24.23 -1.60 -23.83
N GLY A 223 24.94 -2.31 -24.71
CA GLY A 223 26.08 -1.81 -25.49
C GLY A 223 27.42 -1.71 -24.74
N SER A 224 27.47 -2.04 -23.44
CA SER A 224 28.75 -2.14 -22.72
C SER A 224 29.52 -3.41 -23.10
N ILE A 225 30.84 -3.31 -23.17
CA ILE A 225 31.74 -4.45 -23.41
C ILE A 225 32.19 -5.03 -22.07
N VAL A 226 32.03 -6.33 -21.93
CA VAL A 226 32.29 -7.08 -20.70
C VAL A 226 33.16 -8.30 -20.95
N SER A 227 33.89 -8.74 -19.92
CA SER A 227 34.54 -10.05 -19.89
C SER A 227 33.63 -11.02 -19.15
N THR A 228 33.25 -12.11 -19.80
CA THR A 228 32.65 -13.27 -19.15
C THR A 228 33.72 -14.32 -18.86
N LYS A 229 33.48 -15.20 -17.87
CA LYS A 229 34.39 -16.32 -17.58
C LYS A 229 34.44 -17.37 -18.70
N GLU A 230 33.32 -17.58 -19.37
CA GLU A 230 33.13 -18.69 -20.32
C GLU A 230 33.42 -18.30 -21.77
N TYR A 231 33.03 -17.09 -22.18
CA TYR A 231 33.08 -16.63 -23.58
C TYR A 231 34.10 -15.52 -23.83
N GLY A 232 34.80 -15.04 -22.79
CA GLY A 232 35.76 -13.94 -22.92
C GLY A 232 35.06 -12.61 -23.17
N LYS A 233 35.56 -11.81 -24.13
CA LYS A 233 35.01 -10.49 -24.45
C LYS A 233 33.66 -10.63 -25.16
N ALA A 234 32.63 -9.95 -24.64
CA ALA A 234 31.29 -9.93 -25.20
C ALA A 234 30.64 -8.54 -25.05
N GLU A 235 29.66 -8.24 -25.90
CA GLU A 235 28.84 -7.03 -25.88
C GLU A 235 27.48 -7.33 -25.27
N ILE A 236 26.94 -6.46 -24.40
CA ILE A 236 25.60 -6.66 -23.83
C ILE A 236 24.52 -6.23 -24.83
N VAL A 237 23.60 -7.15 -25.14
CA VAL A 237 22.43 -6.91 -26.03
C VAL A 237 21.17 -6.57 -25.23
N ASP A 238 20.98 -7.22 -24.08
CA ASP A 238 19.74 -7.13 -23.30
C ASP A 238 20.00 -7.42 -21.81
N ASN A 239 19.19 -6.85 -20.92
CA ASN A 239 19.37 -6.84 -19.47
C ASN A 239 18.11 -7.33 -18.74
N ASN A 240 18.20 -8.46 -18.03
CA ASN A 240 17.10 -8.98 -17.21
C ASN A 240 17.38 -8.72 -15.72
N ILE A 241 16.89 -7.58 -15.23
CA ILE A 241 17.08 -7.13 -13.84
C ILE A 241 16.59 -8.19 -12.84
N ILE A 242 15.38 -8.73 -13.02
CA ILE A 242 14.75 -9.67 -12.06
C ILE A 242 15.55 -10.97 -11.93
N LYS A 243 16.14 -11.47 -13.03
CA LYS A 243 16.97 -12.69 -13.02
C LYS A 243 18.43 -12.46 -12.59
N GLU A 244 18.85 -11.21 -12.37
CA GLU A 244 20.27 -10.82 -12.31
C GLU A 244 21.10 -11.35 -13.50
N SER A 245 20.50 -11.43 -14.70
CA SER A 245 21.16 -11.96 -15.91
C SER A 245 21.27 -10.91 -17.01
N VAL A 246 22.29 -11.05 -17.84
CA VAL A 246 22.53 -10.22 -19.03
C VAL A 246 22.67 -11.12 -20.24
N LYS A 247 22.08 -10.71 -21.37
CA LYS A 247 22.28 -11.39 -22.64
C LYS A 247 23.49 -10.77 -23.34
N VAL A 248 24.50 -11.58 -23.59
CA VAL A 248 25.76 -11.15 -24.21
C VAL A 248 25.93 -11.76 -25.59
N LYS A 249 26.45 -10.96 -26.51
CA LYS A 249 26.83 -11.30 -27.87
C LYS A 249 28.34 -11.45 -27.92
N TYR A 250 28.83 -12.62 -28.29
CA TYR A 250 30.25 -12.94 -28.36
C TYR A 250 30.60 -13.55 -29.72
N THR A 251 31.87 -13.39 -30.11
CA THR A 251 32.42 -14.05 -31.29
C THR A 251 32.87 -15.46 -30.89
N ALA A 252 32.39 -16.48 -31.60
CA ALA A 252 32.83 -17.85 -31.40
C ALA A 252 34.33 -18.01 -31.76
N LYS A 253 34.94 -19.13 -31.32
CA LYS A 253 36.36 -19.43 -31.58
C LYS A 253 36.71 -19.50 -33.07
N ASP A 254 35.70 -19.68 -33.92
CA ASP A 254 35.81 -19.78 -35.38
C ASP A 254 35.92 -18.40 -36.06
N GLY A 255 35.83 -17.30 -35.31
CA GLY A 255 36.04 -15.93 -35.78
C GLY A 255 34.86 -15.30 -36.53
N GLU A 256 34.03 -16.10 -37.20
CA GLU A 256 32.93 -15.62 -38.05
C GLU A 256 31.54 -15.73 -37.38
N THR A 257 31.31 -16.76 -36.55
CA THR A 257 30.00 -16.99 -35.92
C THR A 257 29.79 -16.06 -34.73
N ILE A 258 28.78 -15.22 -34.80
CA ILE A 258 28.25 -14.44 -33.67
C ILE A 258 27.22 -15.31 -32.94
N SER A 259 27.31 -15.40 -31.61
CA SER A 259 26.34 -16.13 -30.78
C SER A 259 25.90 -15.30 -29.58
N GLU A 260 24.68 -15.57 -29.11
CA GLU A 260 24.09 -14.95 -27.92
C GLU A 260 24.02 -15.98 -26.78
N ALA A 261 24.39 -15.58 -25.56
CA ALA A 261 24.22 -16.38 -24.35
C ALA A 261 23.66 -15.53 -23.19
N GLU A 262 22.88 -16.13 -22.31
CA GLU A 262 22.41 -15.51 -21.06
C GLU A 262 23.40 -15.86 -19.93
N VAL A 263 24.01 -14.85 -19.30
CA VAL A 263 25.06 -15.00 -18.28
C VAL A 263 24.66 -14.26 -17.01
N HIS A 264 24.92 -14.85 -15.84
CA HIS A 264 24.64 -14.22 -14.54
C HIS A 264 25.60 -13.06 -14.27
N ILE A 265 25.10 -11.96 -13.72
CA ILE A 265 25.83 -10.71 -13.42
C ILE A 265 27.14 -10.89 -12.61
N LYS A 266 27.29 -12.01 -11.90
CA LYS A 266 28.44 -12.34 -11.03
C LYS A 266 29.64 -12.87 -11.81
N ASP A 267 29.41 -13.37 -13.02
CA ASP A 267 30.42 -13.94 -13.92
C ASP A 267 30.87 -12.96 -15.00
N VAL A 268 30.41 -11.71 -14.89
CA VAL A 268 30.60 -10.60 -15.81
C VAL A 268 31.47 -9.52 -15.15
N LYS A 269 32.54 -9.10 -15.83
CA LYS A 269 33.37 -7.95 -15.43
C LYS A 269 33.32 -6.87 -16.50
N LEU A 270 33.01 -5.64 -16.14
CA LEU A 270 32.99 -4.51 -17.08
C LEU A 270 34.41 -4.23 -17.61
N ILE A 271 34.55 -4.13 -18.94
CA ILE A 271 35.79 -3.70 -19.60
C ILE A 271 35.67 -2.24 -20.03
N SER A 272 34.57 -1.89 -20.72
CA SER A 272 34.30 -0.51 -21.15
C SER A 272 32.80 -0.27 -21.27
N GLY A 273 32.33 0.86 -20.74
CA GLY A 273 30.91 1.21 -20.66
C GLY A 273 30.59 1.83 -19.30
N SER A 274 29.35 1.70 -18.86
CA SER A 274 28.90 2.14 -17.54
C SER A 274 27.84 1.22 -16.97
N TYR A 275 27.59 1.29 -15.66
CA TYR A 275 26.47 0.61 -15.01
C TYR A 275 25.16 1.38 -15.21
N GLU A 276 24.03 0.67 -15.23
CA GLU A 276 22.68 1.24 -15.38
C GLU A 276 22.46 2.41 -14.42
N GLY A 277 22.67 2.16 -13.13
CA GLY A 277 22.49 3.15 -12.08
C GLY A 277 21.07 3.72 -12.04
N ASN A 278 20.95 4.96 -11.57
CA ASN A 278 19.68 5.66 -11.42
C ASN A 278 19.24 6.28 -12.74
N VAL A 279 17.94 6.30 -13.00
CA VAL A 279 17.37 6.93 -14.21
C VAL A 279 17.36 8.46 -14.07
N ASP A 280 17.71 9.12 -15.18
CA ASP A 280 17.73 10.57 -15.34
C ASP A 280 16.35 11.10 -15.77
N GLU A 281 15.94 12.27 -15.26
CA GLU A 281 14.64 12.87 -15.58
C GLU A 281 14.46 13.19 -17.07
N SER A 282 15.54 13.46 -17.80
CA SER A 282 15.53 13.71 -19.23
C SER A 282 14.94 12.53 -20.02
N GLN A 283 15.26 11.29 -19.62
CA GLN A 283 14.73 10.08 -20.26
C GLN A 283 13.26 9.83 -19.95
N ILE A 284 12.74 10.33 -18.82
CA ILE A 284 11.33 10.21 -18.45
C ILE A 284 10.47 11.15 -19.32
N LYS A 285 10.97 12.36 -19.63
CA LYS A 285 10.22 13.36 -20.41
C LYS A 285 9.93 12.91 -21.84
N LEU A 286 10.93 12.35 -22.54
CA LEU A 286 10.79 11.85 -23.90
C LEU A 286 9.67 10.80 -24.06
N GLU A 287 9.61 9.80 -23.17
CA GLU A 287 8.55 8.77 -23.25
C GLU A 287 7.17 9.25 -22.80
N LEU A 288 7.09 10.36 -22.04
CA LEU A 288 5.82 10.99 -21.68
C LEU A 288 5.24 11.87 -22.80
N GLU A 289 6.01 12.18 -23.84
CA GLU A 289 5.53 12.88 -25.03
C GLU A 289 4.77 11.94 -25.98
N ASP A 290 5.10 10.64 -25.97
CA ASP A 290 4.45 9.57 -26.76
C ASP A 290 3.19 8.96 -26.10
N VAL A 291 2.88 9.33 -24.85
CA VAL A 291 1.72 8.85 -24.08
C VAL A 291 0.77 10.02 -23.83
N ASP A 292 -0.56 9.80 -23.73
CA ASP A 292 -1.49 10.90 -23.40
C ASP A 292 -1.18 11.47 -22.01
N ALA A 293 -0.45 12.58 -22.01
CA ALA A 293 0.03 13.25 -20.82
C ALA A 293 -1.10 13.77 -19.91
N LYS A 294 -2.38 13.75 -20.33
CA LYS A 294 -3.52 14.03 -19.45
C LYS A 294 -3.83 12.86 -18.53
N GLU A 295 -3.93 11.64 -19.07
CA GLU A 295 -4.22 10.44 -18.27
C GLU A 295 -3.12 10.19 -17.24
N VAL A 296 -1.86 10.29 -17.66
CA VAL A 296 -0.72 10.11 -16.75
C VAL A 296 -0.73 11.17 -15.65
N LYS A 297 -1.14 12.43 -15.94
CA LYS A 297 -1.25 13.50 -14.94
C LYS A 297 -2.32 13.25 -13.87
N GLU A 298 -3.39 12.52 -14.20
CA GLU A 298 -4.43 12.19 -13.22
C GLU A 298 -3.91 11.24 -12.12
N LEU A 299 -2.92 10.40 -12.46
CA LEU A 299 -2.27 9.47 -11.53
C LEU A 299 -1.46 10.18 -10.43
N PHE A 300 -1.09 11.46 -10.60
CA PHE A 300 -0.33 12.26 -9.61
C PHE A 300 -1.18 13.14 -8.71
N LYS A 301 -2.49 13.27 -8.95
CA LYS A 301 -3.35 14.00 -8.02
C LYS A 301 -3.22 13.33 -6.64
N PRO A 302 -2.95 14.05 -5.55
CA PRO A 302 -3.02 13.46 -4.21
C PRO A 302 -4.40 12.86 -3.96
N ASP A 303 -4.46 11.93 -3.01
CA ASP A 303 -5.71 11.31 -2.52
C ASP A 303 -6.51 12.25 -1.61
#